data_AF-A0A8K0HYJ5-F1
#
_entry.id   AF-A0A8K0HYJ5-F1
#
_cell.length_a   1.000
_cell.length_b   1.000
_cell.length_c   1.000
_cell.angle_alpha   90.00
_cell.angle_beta   90.00
_cell.angle_gamma   90.00
#
_symmetry.space_group_name_H-M   'P 1'
#
loop_
_entity.id
_entity.type
_entity.pdbx_description
1 polymer ?
#
loop_
_entity_poly.entity_id
_entity_poly.type
_entity_poly.pdbx_seq_one_letter_code
_entity_poly.pdbx_strand_id
1 'polypeptide(L)'
;MKPSLLAFLLFPFFHLCYCAQRYDAIFSFGDSLSDAGNLIVNNPSAYLTSKWPYAEAFGLPLPPPSLKDGEDFQKRENFATTGGTVLDYSFFQERGLTKSIFTTDNMKTQLSWFEKMKPSLCGTTQGDCKDYIGKSLFVFGEFGGNDYNAFLFSGKSMDEVRKNTPNIVDGLAAGVERLISNGALDVVVPGILPIGCFPLYLQLYKSSNKDDYNQFGCLKRYNKVASYHNQLLKIKLQELQQKYPGTRIIYGDFYNAAKQFVVNPKNYAEAFGLPLPPPSLKDGEDFQKGANFATTGGTVLDYSFFQERGLTKSIFTTDNMKTQLSWFEKMKPSLCGTTQGDCQDYIGKSLFVFGEFGGNDYNAFLFSGKSMDEVRKNTPNIVDGLAAGVERLISNGALDVVVPGILPIGCFPLYLQLYKSSNKDDYNQFGCLKRYNKVASYHNQLLKIKLQELQQKYPGTRIIYGDFYNAAKQFVVNPKNYGEFFLHNLLVMSSV
;
A
#
# COMPACT_ATOMS: atom_id res chain seq x y z
N MET A 1 28.15 32.34 -38.82
CA MET A 1 27.95 31.80 -40.19
C MET A 1 28.10 30.29 -40.13
N LYS A 2 27.13 29.56 -40.69
CA LYS A 2 27.09 28.09 -40.82
C LYS A 2 28.15 27.57 -41.79
N PRO A 3 28.54 26.29 -41.66
CA PRO A 3 28.58 25.37 -42.79
C PRO A 3 27.72 24.13 -42.43
N SER A 4 26.52 23.98 -43.00
CA SER A 4 26.17 23.41 -44.32
C SER A 4 25.99 21.89 -44.28
N LEU A 5 24.73 21.48 -44.35
CA LEU A 5 24.23 20.15 -44.73
C LEU A 5 24.94 19.65 -45.99
N LEU A 6 25.54 18.45 -45.93
CA LEU A 6 25.41 17.37 -46.93
C LEU A 6 26.39 16.24 -46.56
N ALA A 7 25.96 15.30 -45.74
CA ALA A 7 26.60 13.98 -45.60
C ALA A 7 25.61 12.92 -45.06
N PHE A 8 24.33 13.06 -45.42
CA PHE A 8 23.25 12.16 -44.99
C PHE A 8 22.58 11.53 -46.21
N LEU A 9 23.36 10.91 -47.08
CA LEU A 9 22.83 10.00 -48.09
C LEU A 9 23.83 8.85 -48.26
N LEU A 10 23.33 7.61 -48.18
CA LEU A 10 24.02 6.32 -48.36
C LEU A 10 24.37 5.51 -47.09
N PHE A 11 23.45 5.42 -46.13
CA PHE A 11 23.31 4.19 -45.34
C PHE A 11 21.85 3.73 -45.42
N PRO A 12 21.56 2.48 -45.83
CA PRO A 12 20.20 1.97 -45.76
C PRO A 12 19.84 1.86 -44.28
N PHE A 13 18.81 2.59 -43.89
CA PHE A 13 18.14 2.44 -42.61
C PHE A 13 17.58 1.02 -42.51
N PHE A 14 18.36 0.08 -41.96
CA PHE A 14 17.79 -1.05 -41.25
C PHE A 14 17.31 -0.53 -39.89
N HIS A 15 16.16 0.15 -39.89
CA HIS A 15 15.33 0.18 -38.70
C HIS A 15 14.88 -1.26 -38.45
N LEU A 16 15.57 -1.93 -37.51
CA LEU A 16 14.96 -3.01 -36.74
C LEU A 16 13.76 -2.41 -36.01
N CYS A 17 12.63 -2.37 -36.72
CA CYS A 17 11.34 -2.10 -36.14
C CYS A 17 11.06 -3.29 -35.20
N TYR A 18 11.36 -3.13 -33.90
CA TYR A 18 10.75 -3.97 -32.88
C TYR A 18 9.25 -3.70 -32.97
N CYS A 19 8.51 -4.51 -33.72
CA CYS A 19 7.05 -4.50 -33.63
C CYS A 19 6.71 -4.86 -32.18
N ALA A 20 6.23 -3.88 -31.41
CA ALA A 20 5.61 -4.15 -30.14
C ALA A 20 4.51 -5.20 -30.39
N GLN A 21 4.59 -6.33 -29.70
CA GLN A 21 3.57 -7.37 -29.83
C GLN A 21 2.23 -6.78 -29.40
N ARG A 22 1.26 -6.79 -30.32
CA ARG A 22 -0.09 -6.27 -30.07
C ARG A 22 -0.97 -7.43 -29.62
N TYR A 23 -1.56 -7.28 -28.44
CA TYR A 23 -2.55 -8.23 -27.92
C TYR A 23 -3.96 -7.74 -28.20
N ASP A 24 -4.85 -8.66 -28.54
CA ASP A 24 -6.27 -8.37 -28.78
C ASP A 24 -7.03 -8.20 -27.45
N ALA A 25 -6.62 -8.95 -26.42
CA ALA A 25 -7.15 -8.83 -25.07
C ALA A 25 -6.11 -9.10 -23.96
N ILE A 26 -6.47 -8.69 -22.73
CA ILE A 26 -5.73 -9.02 -21.50
C ILE A 26 -6.67 -9.71 -20.52
N PHE A 27 -6.26 -10.88 -20.03
CA PHE A 27 -6.95 -11.64 -18.98
C PHE A 27 -6.09 -11.69 -17.73
N SER A 28 -6.60 -11.17 -16.62
CA SER A 28 -5.88 -11.13 -15.34
C SER A 28 -6.47 -12.09 -14.32
N PHE A 29 -5.63 -12.86 -13.65
CA PHE A 29 -5.97 -13.75 -12.53
C PHE A 29 -5.03 -13.43 -11.37
N GLY A 30 -5.52 -13.52 -10.14
CA GLY A 30 -4.70 -13.19 -8.99
C GLY A 30 -5.45 -12.94 -7.71
N ASP A 31 -4.82 -12.16 -6.84
CA ASP A 31 -5.32 -11.87 -5.50
C ASP A 31 -5.71 -10.39 -5.32
N SER A 32 -5.61 -9.87 -4.10
CA SER A 32 -5.86 -8.45 -3.79
C SER A 32 -4.97 -7.44 -4.52
N LEU A 33 -3.82 -7.86 -5.05
CA LEU A 33 -2.93 -6.97 -5.78
C LEU A 33 -3.45 -6.67 -7.20
N SER A 34 -4.28 -7.57 -7.75
CA SER A 34 -4.83 -7.49 -9.11
C SER A 34 -6.34 -7.45 -9.15
N ASP A 35 -7.07 -7.64 -8.06
CA ASP A 35 -8.54 -7.58 -8.02
C ASP A 35 -9.04 -6.19 -8.49
N ALA A 36 -9.96 -6.17 -9.46
CA ALA A 36 -10.60 -4.95 -9.95
C ALA A 36 -12.01 -4.70 -9.38
N GLY A 37 -12.48 -5.57 -8.49
CA GLY A 37 -13.77 -5.50 -7.81
C GLY A 37 -14.58 -6.79 -7.82
N ASN A 38 -14.00 -7.94 -8.20
CA ASN A 38 -14.72 -9.22 -8.23
C ASN A 38 -15.18 -9.64 -6.83
N LEU A 39 -14.38 -9.37 -5.79
CA LEU A 39 -14.81 -9.66 -4.42
C LEU A 39 -16.07 -8.86 -4.05
N ILE A 40 -16.21 -7.62 -4.51
CA ILE A 40 -17.38 -6.79 -4.23
C ILE A 40 -18.61 -7.35 -4.94
N VAL A 41 -18.47 -7.80 -6.18
CA VAL A 41 -19.57 -8.37 -6.96
C VAL A 41 -20.04 -9.70 -6.35
N ASN A 42 -19.09 -10.59 -6.05
CA ASN A 42 -19.40 -11.92 -5.52
C ASN A 42 -19.80 -11.89 -4.04
N ASN A 43 -19.25 -10.94 -3.27
CA ASN A 43 -19.56 -10.75 -1.85
C ASN A 43 -19.66 -9.25 -1.49
N PRO A 44 -20.82 -8.61 -1.78
CA PRO A 44 -21.04 -7.17 -1.53
C PRO A 44 -20.92 -6.76 -0.06
N SER A 45 -20.89 -7.73 0.86
CA SER A 45 -20.74 -7.53 2.30
C SER A 45 -19.29 -7.67 2.80
N ALA A 46 -18.35 -8.16 1.97
CA ALA A 46 -17.01 -8.54 2.39
C ALA A 46 -16.12 -7.33 2.72
N TYR A 47 -16.21 -6.23 1.97
CA TYR A 47 -15.40 -5.02 2.19
C TYR A 47 -16.22 -3.76 1.96
N LEU A 48 -16.58 -3.09 3.05
CA LEU A 48 -17.47 -1.91 3.01
C LEU A 48 -16.79 -0.65 2.43
N THR A 49 -15.47 -0.61 2.26
CA THR A 49 -14.77 0.50 1.57
C THR A 49 -14.44 0.30 0.13
N SER A 50 -14.43 -0.93 -0.36
CA SER A 50 -14.07 -1.18 -1.75
C SER A 50 -15.29 -0.82 -2.58
N LYS A 51 -15.22 0.33 -3.26
CA LYS A 51 -16.25 0.80 -4.19
C LYS A 51 -15.80 0.53 -5.61
N TRP A 52 -16.72 0.03 -6.43
CA TRP A 52 -16.46 -0.13 -7.85
C TRP A 52 -16.26 1.24 -8.53
N PRO A 53 -15.32 1.39 -9.46
CA PRO A 53 -14.18 0.50 -9.78
C PRO A 53 -12.95 0.86 -8.93
N TYR A 54 -12.57 -0.01 -7.98
CA TYR A 54 -11.50 0.31 -7.03
C TYR A 54 -10.10 0.29 -7.69
N ALA A 55 -9.90 -0.55 -8.71
CA ALA A 55 -8.65 -0.58 -9.47
C ALA A 55 -8.42 0.68 -10.33
N GLU A 56 -9.45 1.18 -11.04
CA GLU A 56 -9.38 2.48 -11.75
C GLU A 56 -9.13 3.63 -10.77
N ALA A 57 -9.67 3.49 -9.56
CA ALA A 57 -9.52 4.40 -8.44
C ALA A 57 -8.10 4.48 -7.87
N PHE A 58 -7.33 3.41 -7.96
CA PHE A 58 -5.89 3.42 -7.71
C PHE A 58 -5.08 3.54 -9.02
N GLY A 59 -5.79 3.74 -10.15
CA GLY A 59 -5.32 3.79 -11.54
C GLY A 59 -4.25 2.77 -11.84
N LEU A 60 -4.51 1.59 -11.28
CA LEU A 60 -3.95 0.35 -11.75
C LEU A 60 -4.60 0.11 -13.11
N PRO A 61 -3.81 -0.11 -14.17
CA PRO A 61 -4.31 -0.40 -15.52
C PRO A 61 -4.80 -1.85 -15.60
N LEU A 62 -5.66 -2.22 -14.64
CA LEU A 62 -6.24 -3.54 -14.54
C LEU A 62 -7.47 -3.61 -15.46
N PRO A 63 -7.66 -4.74 -16.15
CA PRO A 63 -8.92 -5.03 -16.81
C PRO A 63 -10.14 -4.87 -15.88
N PRO A 64 -11.34 -4.52 -16.41
CA PRO A 64 -12.56 -4.47 -15.62
C PRO A 64 -12.93 -5.85 -15.05
N PRO A 65 -13.67 -5.92 -13.92
CA PRO A 65 -14.05 -7.18 -13.29
C PRO A 65 -15.00 -8.01 -14.17
N SER A 66 -14.74 -9.31 -14.28
CA SER A 66 -15.46 -10.24 -15.16
C SER A 66 -16.90 -10.54 -14.73
N LEU A 67 -17.27 -10.24 -13.48
CA LEU A 67 -18.58 -10.56 -12.93
C LEU A 67 -19.66 -9.46 -13.12
N LYS A 68 -19.37 -8.37 -13.84
CA LYS A 68 -20.35 -7.29 -14.06
C LYS A 68 -21.38 -7.69 -15.13
N ASP A 69 -22.63 -7.25 -15.01
CA ASP A 69 -23.62 -7.32 -16.09
C ASP A 69 -23.50 -6.10 -17.02
N GLY A 70 -23.46 -6.31 -18.35
CA GLY A 70 -23.68 -5.27 -19.36
C GLY A 70 -22.47 -4.44 -19.85
N GLU A 71 -21.23 -4.89 -19.69
CA GLU A 71 -20.05 -4.28 -20.35
C GLU A 71 -19.74 -4.94 -21.72
N ASP A 72 -18.95 -4.26 -22.56
CA ASP A 72 -18.39 -4.85 -23.79
C ASP A 72 -17.14 -5.68 -23.43
N PHE A 73 -17.38 -6.94 -23.06
CA PHE A 73 -16.39 -7.89 -22.54
C PHE A 73 -15.33 -8.36 -23.55
N GLN A 74 -15.35 -7.87 -24.79
CA GLN A 74 -14.54 -8.42 -25.88
C GLN A 74 -13.06 -8.01 -25.89
N LYS A 75 -12.52 -7.35 -24.84
CA LYS A 75 -11.11 -6.84 -24.87
C LYS A 75 -10.31 -6.92 -23.58
N ARG A 76 -10.91 -6.94 -22.38
CA ARG A 76 -10.15 -6.89 -21.11
C ARG A 76 -11.00 -7.49 -19.99
N GLU A 77 -10.54 -8.55 -19.34
CA GLU A 77 -11.24 -9.10 -18.16
C GLU A 77 -10.30 -9.45 -17.00
N ASN A 78 -10.82 -9.24 -15.80
CA ASN A 78 -10.15 -9.53 -14.55
C ASN A 78 -10.95 -10.56 -13.76
N PHE A 79 -10.32 -11.67 -13.43
CA PHE A 79 -10.84 -12.74 -12.58
C PHE A 79 -10.23 -12.74 -11.18
N ALA A 80 -9.24 -11.88 -10.91
CA ALA A 80 -8.57 -11.80 -9.62
C ALA A 80 -9.56 -11.45 -8.50
N THR A 81 -9.35 -12.04 -7.34
CA THR A 81 -10.21 -11.83 -6.17
C THR A 81 -9.36 -11.56 -4.95
N THR A 82 -9.69 -10.51 -4.21
CA THR A 82 -9.04 -10.17 -2.94
C THR A 82 -9.01 -11.37 -1.99
N GLY A 83 -7.81 -11.72 -1.52
CA GLY A 83 -7.59 -12.89 -0.66
C GLY A 83 -7.45 -14.23 -1.40
N GLY A 84 -7.46 -14.24 -2.73
CA GLY A 84 -7.29 -15.44 -3.55
C GLY A 84 -6.00 -16.19 -3.21
N THR A 85 -6.13 -17.51 -3.05
CA THR A 85 -5.03 -18.45 -2.80
C THR A 85 -4.74 -19.28 -4.03
N VAL A 86 -3.53 -19.84 -4.13
CA VAL A 86 -3.24 -20.91 -5.09
C VAL A 86 -3.94 -22.20 -4.65
N LEU A 87 -3.83 -22.52 -3.36
CA LEU A 87 -4.29 -23.78 -2.81
C LEU A 87 -5.80 -23.77 -2.52
N ASP A 88 -6.39 -24.96 -2.52
CA ASP A 88 -7.82 -25.16 -2.23
C ASP A 88 -8.15 -24.90 -0.75
N TYR A 89 -9.35 -24.40 -0.46
CA TYR A 89 -9.80 -24.16 0.92
C TYR A 89 -9.67 -25.42 1.80
N SER A 90 -9.93 -26.59 1.23
CA SER A 90 -9.77 -27.89 1.90
C SER A 90 -8.34 -28.14 2.39
N PHE A 91 -7.32 -27.71 1.63
CA PHE A 91 -5.92 -27.83 2.03
C PHE A 91 -5.66 -27.12 3.37
N PHE A 92 -6.23 -25.93 3.55
CA PHE A 92 -6.13 -25.15 4.78
C PHE A 92 -7.03 -25.70 5.88
N GLN A 93 -8.20 -26.22 5.54
CA GLN A 93 -9.13 -26.86 6.47
C GLN A 93 -8.51 -28.06 7.17
N GLU A 94 -7.89 -28.97 6.43
CA GLU A 94 -7.19 -30.14 6.96
C GLU A 94 -6.03 -29.79 7.91
N ARG A 95 -5.50 -28.56 7.80
CA ARG A 95 -4.35 -28.07 8.59
C ARG A 95 -4.74 -27.09 9.69
N GLY A 96 -6.04 -26.83 9.88
CA GLY A 96 -6.54 -25.91 10.89
C GLY A 96 -6.20 -24.44 10.63
N LEU A 97 -6.01 -24.04 9.37
CA LEU A 97 -5.55 -22.71 8.96
C LEU A 97 -6.67 -21.77 8.48
N THR A 98 -7.94 -22.21 8.53
CA THR A 98 -9.07 -21.51 7.89
C THR A 98 -9.37 -20.12 8.45
N LYS A 99 -9.00 -19.84 9.71
CA LYS A 99 -9.19 -18.52 10.32
C LYS A 99 -8.42 -17.39 9.62
N SER A 100 -7.37 -17.75 8.88
CA SER A 100 -6.52 -16.82 8.14
C SER A 100 -6.88 -16.74 6.66
N ILE A 101 -7.94 -17.43 6.21
CA ILE A 101 -8.40 -17.45 4.83
C ILE A 101 -9.53 -16.45 4.64
N PHE A 102 -9.35 -15.53 3.69
CA PHE A 102 -10.26 -14.40 3.47
C PHE A 102 -11.39 -14.70 2.48
N THR A 103 -11.18 -15.61 1.54
CA THR A 103 -12.18 -16.01 0.53
C THR A 103 -11.97 -17.46 0.09
N THR A 104 -13.02 -18.09 -0.43
CA THR A 104 -12.96 -19.38 -1.12
C THR A 104 -12.73 -19.24 -2.64
N ASP A 105 -12.74 -18.00 -3.15
CA ASP A 105 -12.56 -17.65 -4.57
C ASP A 105 -11.08 -17.73 -4.99
N ASN A 106 -10.52 -18.91 -4.83
CA ASN A 106 -9.13 -19.23 -5.12
C ASN A 106 -8.83 -19.34 -6.63
N MET A 107 -7.57 -19.57 -6.98
CA MET A 107 -7.09 -19.70 -8.36
C MET A 107 -7.94 -20.67 -9.20
N LYS A 108 -8.32 -21.83 -8.64
CA LYS A 108 -9.14 -22.83 -9.34
C LYS A 108 -10.53 -22.30 -9.69
N THR A 109 -11.13 -21.54 -8.79
CA THR A 109 -12.42 -20.88 -8.97
C THR A 109 -12.32 -19.82 -10.06
N GLN A 110 -11.28 -18.97 -10.03
CA GLN A 110 -11.06 -17.94 -11.04
C GLN A 110 -10.87 -18.54 -12.45
N LEU A 111 -10.11 -19.63 -12.57
CA LEU A 111 -9.95 -20.37 -13.83
C LEU A 111 -11.28 -20.94 -14.34
N SER A 112 -12.16 -21.43 -13.45
CA SER A 112 -13.49 -21.92 -13.83
C SER A 112 -14.41 -20.81 -14.35
N TRP A 113 -14.28 -19.59 -13.82
CA TRP A 113 -15.04 -18.45 -14.32
C TRP A 113 -14.62 -18.11 -15.75
N PHE A 114 -13.32 -18.09 -16.03
CA PHE A 114 -12.80 -17.91 -17.38
C PHE A 114 -13.31 -18.98 -18.34
N GLU A 115 -13.25 -20.26 -17.96
CA GLU A 115 -13.74 -21.36 -18.79
C GLU A 115 -15.24 -21.24 -19.10
N LYS A 116 -16.03 -20.79 -18.11
CA LYS A 116 -17.47 -20.53 -18.29
C LYS A 116 -17.74 -19.35 -19.22
N MET A 117 -16.87 -18.34 -19.21
CA MET A 117 -16.98 -17.11 -20.02
C MET A 117 -16.44 -17.27 -21.43
N LYS A 118 -15.60 -18.28 -21.65
CA LYS A 118 -14.97 -18.57 -22.95
C LYS A 118 -15.94 -18.53 -24.13
N PRO A 119 -17.14 -19.17 -24.12
CA PRO A 119 -18.05 -19.14 -25.27
C PRO A 119 -18.56 -17.74 -25.64
N SER A 120 -18.69 -16.82 -24.67
CA SER A 120 -19.14 -15.45 -24.93
C SER A 120 -18.02 -14.53 -25.44
N LEU A 121 -16.76 -14.89 -25.25
CA LEU A 121 -15.61 -14.08 -25.67
C LEU A 121 -15.30 -14.20 -27.17
N CYS A 122 -15.63 -15.34 -27.77
CA CYS A 122 -15.08 -15.74 -29.07
C CYS A 122 -16.08 -16.50 -29.98
N GLY A 123 -17.36 -16.59 -29.58
CA GLY A 123 -18.40 -17.33 -30.32
C GLY A 123 -18.43 -18.85 -30.02
N THR A 124 -19.37 -19.56 -30.65
CA THR A 124 -19.63 -21.00 -30.39
C THR A 124 -18.74 -21.96 -31.19
N THR A 125 -17.97 -21.47 -32.16
CA THR A 125 -17.07 -22.26 -33.01
C THR A 125 -15.70 -22.40 -32.35
N GLN A 126 -15.25 -23.65 -32.17
CA GLN A 126 -14.02 -23.98 -31.45
C GLN A 126 -12.75 -23.38 -32.09
N GLY A 127 -12.76 -23.13 -33.41
CA GLY A 127 -11.64 -22.55 -34.16
C GLY A 127 -11.41 -21.07 -33.87
N ASP A 128 -12.47 -20.26 -33.90
CA ASP A 128 -12.40 -18.80 -33.66
C ASP A 128 -11.97 -18.50 -32.22
N CYS A 129 -12.37 -19.35 -31.28
CA CYS A 129 -11.95 -19.21 -29.89
C CYS A 129 -10.48 -19.46 -29.63
N LYS A 130 -9.88 -20.43 -30.33
CA LYS A 130 -8.47 -20.71 -30.17
C LYS A 130 -7.61 -19.57 -30.73
N ASP A 131 -8.02 -18.97 -31.84
CA ASP A 131 -7.32 -17.82 -32.44
C ASP A 131 -7.40 -16.58 -31.54
N TYR A 132 -8.59 -16.23 -31.05
CA TYR A 132 -8.77 -15.07 -30.16
C TYR A 132 -7.99 -15.21 -28.83
N ILE A 133 -8.09 -16.37 -28.17
CA ILE A 133 -7.34 -16.64 -26.94
C ILE A 133 -5.82 -16.64 -27.21
N GLY A 134 -5.39 -17.19 -28.34
CA GLY A 134 -3.98 -17.22 -28.72
C GLY A 134 -3.37 -15.83 -28.98
N LYS A 135 -4.19 -14.83 -29.31
CA LYS A 135 -3.78 -13.42 -29.48
C LYS A 135 -3.92 -12.58 -28.21
N SER A 136 -4.26 -13.20 -27.08
CA SER A 136 -4.50 -12.53 -25.80
C SER A 136 -3.32 -12.72 -24.84
N LEU A 137 -3.06 -11.71 -24.01
CA LEU A 137 -2.09 -11.77 -22.92
C LEU A 137 -2.77 -12.25 -21.64
N PHE A 138 -2.20 -13.28 -21.02
CA PHE A 138 -2.62 -13.75 -19.71
C PHE A 138 -1.65 -13.27 -18.64
N VAL A 139 -2.14 -12.51 -17.67
CA VAL A 139 -1.41 -12.20 -16.44
C VAL A 139 -1.93 -13.13 -15.36
N PHE A 140 -1.16 -14.17 -15.05
CA PHE A 140 -1.55 -15.22 -14.12
C PHE A 140 -0.72 -15.10 -12.85
N GLY A 141 -1.09 -14.16 -11.99
CA GLY A 141 -0.13 -13.55 -11.09
C GLY A 141 -0.62 -13.16 -9.72
N GLU A 142 0.35 -12.81 -8.88
CA GLU A 142 0.18 -12.29 -7.52
C GLU A 142 -0.47 -13.25 -6.51
N PHE A 143 -0.82 -14.46 -6.92
CA PHE A 143 -1.12 -15.54 -6.00
C PHE A 143 0.10 -15.95 -5.15
N GLY A 144 -0.16 -16.67 -4.06
CA GLY A 144 0.86 -17.19 -3.16
C GLY A 144 1.04 -16.34 -1.90
N GLY A 145 0.84 -15.02 -1.98
CA GLY A 145 0.90 -14.13 -0.82
C GLY A 145 -0.08 -14.56 0.29
N ASN A 146 -1.33 -14.83 -0.08
CA ASN A 146 -2.36 -15.28 0.86
C ASN A 146 -2.13 -16.71 1.36
N ASP A 147 -1.56 -17.59 0.54
CA ASP A 147 -1.15 -18.92 0.97
C ASP A 147 -0.11 -18.83 2.09
N TYR A 148 0.89 -17.96 1.96
CA TYR A 148 1.87 -17.71 3.03
C TYR A 148 1.25 -17.04 4.26
N ASN A 149 0.40 -16.04 4.06
CA ASN A 149 -0.33 -15.37 5.14
C ASN A 149 -1.13 -16.37 5.98
N ALA A 150 -1.72 -17.41 5.35
CA ALA A 150 -2.49 -18.42 6.07
C ALA A 150 -1.67 -19.12 7.16
N PHE A 151 -0.43 -19.52 6.83
CA PHE A 151 0.49 -20.12 7.81
C PHE A 151 1.01 -19.09 8.81
N LEU A 152 1.45 -17.93 8.32
CA LEU A 152 2.10 -16.92 9.15
C LEU A 152 1.17 -16.29 10.18
N PHE A 153 -0.07 -15.98 9.79
CA PHE A 153 -1.08 -15.40 10.70
C PHE A 153 -1.66 -16.45 11.65
N SER A 154 -1.53 -17.74 11.34
CA SER A 154 -1.81 -18.83 12.27
C SER A 154 -0.63 -19.19 13.18
N GLY A 155 0.45 -18.39 13.18
CA GLY A 155 1.59 -18.56 14.08
C GLY A 155 2.47 -19.77 13.74
N LYS A 156 2.42 -20.28 12.50
CA LYS A 156 3.25 -21.40 12.06
C LYS A 156 4.72 -20.99 11.92
N SER A 157 5.61 -21.96 12.07
CA SER A 157 7.05 -21.71 11.97
C SER A 157 7.48 -21.41 10.53
N MET A 158 8.58 -20.67 10.38
CA MET A 158 9.14 -20.39 9.05
C MET A 158 9.55 -21.67 8.29
N ASP A 159 9.89 -22.74 9.00
CA ASP A 159 10.18 -24.04 8.39
C ASP A 159 8.92 -24.69 7.83
N GLU A 160 7.78 -24.60 8.54
CA GLU A 160 6.49 -25.08 8.04
C GLU A 160 6.04 -24.27 6.82
N VAL A 161 6.19 -22.94 6.87
CA VAL A 161 5.92 -22.04 5.73
C VAL A 161 6.78 -22.42 4.53
N ARG A 162 8.09 -22.63 4.74
CA ARG A 162 9.02 -23.01 3.67
C ARG A 162 8.71 -24.38 3.09
N LYS A 163 8.37 -25.38 3.93
CA LYS A 163 8.02 -26.74 3.49
C LYS A 163 6.81 -26.78 2.56
N ASN A 164 5.89 -25.82 2.66
CA ASN A 164 4.71 -25.75 1.80
C ASN A 164 4.91 -24.91 0.53
N THR A 165 6.06 -24.26 0.36
CA THR A 165 6.37 -23.50 -0.86
C THR A 165 6.27 -24.33 -2.15
N PRO A 166 6.77 -25.58 -2.21
CA PRO A 166 6.62 -26.42 -3.40
C PRO A 166 5.15 -26.62 -3.81
N ASN A 167 4.25 -26.90 -2.85
CA ASN A 167 2.82 -27.07 -3.14
C ASN A 167 2.20 -25.84 -3.81
N ILE A 168 2.60 -24.64 -3.36
CA ILE A 168 2.12 -23.36 -3.92
C ILE A 168 2.67 -23.18 -5.34
N VAL A 169 3.97 -23.44 -5.55
CA VAL A 169 4.59 -23.29 -6.88
C VAL A 169 4.07 -24.33 -7.88
N ASP A 170 3.87 -25.57 -7.44
CA ASP A 170 3.29 -26.64 -8.28
C ASP A 170 1.84 -26.32 -8.64
N GLY A 171 1.06 -25.75 -7.71
CA GLY A 171 -0.29 -25.25 -8.00
C GLY A 171 -0.28 -24.15 -9.06
N LEU A 172 0.61 -23.16 -8.95
CA LEU A 172 0.79 -22.12 -9.97
C LEU A 172 1.12 -22.72 -11.34
N ALA A 173 2.06 -23.66 -11.39
CA ALA A 173 2.43 -24.35 -12.61
C ALA A 173 1.23 -25.07 -13.25
N ALA A 174 0.44 -25.80 -12.44
CA ALA A 174 -0.78 -26.46 -12.92
C ALA A 174 -1.83 -25.46 -13.44
N GLY A 175 -1.93 -24.28 -12.82
CA GLY A 175 -2.79 -23.20 -13.31
C GLY A 175 -2.35 -22.67 -14.68
N VAL A 176 -1.05 -22.47 -14.89
CA VAL A 176 -0.48 -22.08 -16.18
C VAL A 176 -0.76 -23.15 -17.25
N GLU A 177 -0.55 -24.42 -16.94
CA GLU A 177 -0.87 -25.52 -17.86
C GLU A 177 -2.35 -25.55 -18.25
N ARG A 178 -3.24 -25.22 -17.31
CA ARG A 178 -4.68 -25.14 -17.56
C ARG A 178 -5.04 -23.98 -18.48
N LEU A 179 -4.36 -22.83 -18.38
CA LEU A 179 -4.50 -21.73 -19.34
C LEU A 179 -3.99 -22.12 -20.74
N ILE A 180 -2.84 -22.77 -20.83
CA ILE A 180 -2.27 -23.27 -22.09
C ILE A 180 -3.23 -24.28 -22.74
N SER A 181 -3.79 -25.20 -21.95
CA SER A 181 -4.80 -26.16 -22.41
C SER A 181 -6.07 -25.48 -22.92
N ASN A 182 -6.36 -24.27 -22.44
CA ASN A 182 -7.45 -23.43 -22.91
C ASN A 182 -7.12 -22.59 -24.15
N GLY A 183 -5.87 -22.62 -24.62
CA GLY A 183 -5.41 -21.96 -25.85
C GLY A 183 -4.47 -20.77 -25.63
N ALA A 184 -4.09 -20.46 -24.40
CA ALA A 184 -3.19 -19.34 -24.11
C ALA A 184 -1.80 -19.57 -24.73
N LEU A 185 -1.32 -18.60 -25.50
CA LEU A 185 0.02 -18.61 -26.09
C LEU A 185 0.98 -17.62 -25.40
N ASP A 186 0.47 -16.69 -24.61
CA ASP A 186 1.24 -15.65 -23.94
C ASP A 186 0.83 -15.53 -22.48
N VAL A 187 1.70 -15.99 -21.57
CA VAL A 187 1.40 -16.04 -20.13
C VAL A 187 2.53 -15.39 -19.33
N VAL A 188 2.21 -14.32 -18.60
CA VAL A 188 3.08 -13.69 -17.61
C VAL A 188 2.74 -14.22 -16.23
N VAL A 189 3.74 -14.71 -15.50
CA VAL A 189 3.61 -15.27 -14.16
C VAL A 189 4.53 -14.50 -13.21
N PRO A 190 4.00 -13.48 -12.51
CA PRO A 190 4.70 -12.74 -11.47
C PRO A 190 5.17 -13.62 -10.31
N GLY A 191 6.37 -13.36 -9.81
CA GLY A 191 6.80 -13.83 -8.49
C GLY A 191 6.18 -13.01 -7.35
N ILE A 192 6.31 -13.52 -6.12
CA ILE A 192 5.82 -12.81 -4.93
C ILE A 192 6.77 -11.68 -4.49
N LEU A 193 6.18 -10.68 -3.84
CA LEU A 193 6.85 -9.44 -3.39
C LEU A 193 7.82 -9.69 -2.22
N PRO A 194 8.75 -8.75 -1.91
CA PRO A 194 9.63 -8.85 -0.75
C PRO A 194 8.83 -8.61 0.55
N ILE A 195 8.04 -9.60 0.97
CA ILE A 195 7.09 -9.51 2.09
C ILE A 195 7.75 -9.06 3.41
N GLY A 196 9.04 -9.34 3.62
CA GLY A 196 9.78 -8.87 4.80
C GLY A 196 10.02 -7.36 4.83
N CYS A 197 9.79 -6.65 3.72
CA CYS A 197 9.84 -5.20 3.64
C CYS A 197 8.46 -4.54 3.84
N PHE A 198 7.38 -5.31 3.96
CA PHE A 198 6.03 -4.76 4.01
C PHE A 198 5.74 -4.23 5.41
N PRO A 199 5.13 -3.03 5.55
CA PRO A 199 4.84 -2.43 6.85
C PRO A 199 4.07 -3.37 7.80
N LEU A 200 3.10 -4.13 7.27
CA LEU A 200 2.34 -5.11 8.05
C LEU A 200 3.25 -6.17 8.69
N TYR A 201 4.21 -6.73 7.93
CA TYR A 201 5.13 -7.74 8.42
C TYR A 201 6.15 -7.17 9.40
N LEU A 202 6.66 -5.97 9.12
CA LEU A 202 7.57 -5.26 10.02
C LEU A 202 6.91 -4.96 11.37
N GLN A 203 5.61 -4.65 11.35
CA GLN A 203 4.82 -4.40 12.56
C GLN A 203 4.51 -5.68 13.34
N LEU A 204 4.00 -6.71 12.67
CA LEU A 204 3.56 -7.95 13.33
C LEU A 204 4.74 -8.81 13.83
N TYR A 205 5.87 -8.75 13.13
CA TYR A 205 7.00 -9.65 13.35
C TYR A 205 8.31 -8.92 13.67
N LYS A 206 8.18 -7.74 14.30
CA LYS A 206 9.31 -6.97 14.79
C LYS A 206 10.25 -7.84 15.62
N SER A 207 11.55 -7.72 15.37
CA SER A 207 12.59 -8.34 16.17
C SER A 207 13.35 -7.26 16.95
N SER A 208 13.76 -7.59 18.18
CA SER A 208 14.73 -6.78 18.93
C SER A 208 16.16 -6.97 18.42
N ASN A 209 16.43 -8.05 17.67
CA ASN A 209 17.75 -8.32 17.11
C ASN A 209 17.91 -7.56 15.77
N LYS A 210 18.85 -6.61 15.72
CA LYS A 210 19.18 -5.88 14.50
C LYS A 210 19.66 -6.79 13.36
N ASP A 211 20.28 -7.93 13.70
CA ASP A 211 20.73 -8.92 12.73
C ASP A 211 19.59 -9.68 12.07
N ASP A 212 18.33 -9.52 12.48
CA ASP A 212 17.20 -10.09 11.75
C ASP A 212 16.81 -9.24 10.54
N TYR A 213 17.31 -8.00 10.47
CA TYR A 213 17.03 -7.05 9.41
C TYR A 213 18.18 -7.00 8.41
N ASN A 214 17.88 -6.61 7.17
CA ASN A 214 18.91 -6.21 6.21
C ASN A 214 19.23 -4.71 6.36
N GLN A 215 20.19 -4.23 5.59
CA GLN A 215 20.60 -2.81 5.60
C GLN A 215 19.49 -1.81 5.26
N PHE A 216 18.37 -2.28 4.69
CA PHE A 216 17.20 -1.46 4.33
C PHE A 216 16.07 -1.57 5.35
N GLY A 217 16.29 -2.24 6.49
CA GLY A 217 15.27 -2.42 7.52
C GLY A 217 14.21 -3.48 7.21
N CYS A 218 14.42 -4.33 6.21
CA CYS A 218 13.51 -5.45 5.93
C CYS A 218 13.89 -6.72 6.71
N LEU A 219 12.90 -7.49 7.17
CA LEU A 219 13.12 -8.75 7.87
C LEU A 219 13.65 -9.84 6.90
N LYS A 220 14.87 -10.31 7.15
CA LYS A 220 15.57 -11.27 6.27
C LYS A 220 14.84 -12.60 6.15
N ARG A 221 14.28 -13.12 7.24
CA ARG A 221 13.64 -14.46 7.26
C ARG A 221 12.41 -14.55 6.34
N TYR A 222 11.60 -13.49 6.27
CA TYR A 222 10.41 -13.46 5.40
C TYR A 222 10.81 -13.24 3.95
N ASN A 223 11.79 -12.36 3.69
CA ASN A 223 12.34 -12.19 2.35
C ASN A 223 13.00 -13.46 1.81
N LYS A 224 13.56 -14.31 2.68
CA LYS A 224 14.11 -15.62 2.27
C LYS A 224 13.04 -16.57 1.76
N VAL A 225 11.83 -16.56 2.33
CA VAL A 225 10.70 -17.34 1.80
C VAL A 225 10.28 -16.82 0.43
N ALA A 226 10.14 -15.50 0.28
CA ALA A 226 9.81 -14.90 -1.01
C ALA A 226 10.86 -15.20 -2.09
N SER A 227 12.14 -15.06 -1.77
CA SER A 227 13.22 -15.43 -2.68
C SER A 227 13.20 -16.92 -3.04
N TYR A 228 12.93 -17.80 -2.07
CA TYR A 228 12.86 -19.24 -2.32
C TYR A 228 11.67 -19.61 -3.22
N HIS A 229 10.50 -19.03 -3.00
CA HIS A 229 9.34 -19.16 -3.88
C HIS A 229 9.71 -18.75 -5.31
N ASN A 230 10.26 -17.55 -5.47
CA ASN A 230 10.56 -16.97 -6.78
C ASN A 230 11.63 -17.78 -7.53
N GLN A 231 12.60 -18.37 -6.82
CA GLN A 231 13.58 -19.28 -7.40
C GLN A 231 12.92 -20.56 -7.94
N LEU A 232 12.08 -21.21 -7.12
CA LEU A 232 11.36 -22.42 -7.54
C LEU A 232 10.39 -22.14 -8.69
N LEU A 233 9.71 -21.00 -8.66
CA LEU A 233 8.80 -20.59 -9.73
C LEU A 233 9.57 -20.40 -11.05
N LYS A 234 10.71 -19.73 -11.05
CA LYS A 234 11.55 -19.60 -12.27
C LYS A 234 11.91 -20.96 -12.87
N ILE A 235 12.34 -21.91 -12.03
CA ILE A 235 12.67 -23.27 -12.47
C ILE A 235 11.44 -23.95 -13.08
N LYS A 236 10.29 -23.88 -12.42
CA LYS A 236 9.04 -24.49 -12.91
C LYS A 236 8.55 -23.87 -14.21
N LEU A 237 8.66 -22.55 -14.37
CA LEU A 237 8.30 -21.88 -15.62
C LEU A 237 9.25 -22.25 -16.76
N GLN A 238 10.53 -22.48 -16.49
CA GLN A 238 11.48 -23.01 -17.49
C GLN A 238 11.10 -24.43 -17.93
N GLU A 239 10.74 -25.31 -16.98
CA GLU A 239 10.24 -26.66 -17.29
C GLU A 239 8.98 -26.60 -18.17
N LEU A 240 8.03 -25.71 -17.84
CA LEU A 240 6.84 -25.50 -18.65
C LEU A 240 7.16 -24.93 -20.03
N GLN A 241 8.10 -23.98 -20.13
CA GLN A 241 8.51 -23.39 -21.40
C GLN A 241 9.12 -24.44 -22.34
N GLN A 242 9.87 -25.41 -21.79
CA GLN A 242 10.40 -26.55 -22.56
C GLN A 242 9.28 -27.51 -22.98
N LYS A 243 8.29 -27.75 -22.10
CA LYS A 243 7.15 -28.62 -22.37
C LYS A 243 6.20 -28.04 -23.44
N TYR A 244 6.06 -26.71 -23.48
CA TYR A 244 5.16 -26.00 -24.39
C TYR A 244 5.93 -24.96 -25.23
N PRO A 245 6.76 -25.41 -26.21
CA PRO A 245 7.62 -24.51 -26.99
C PRO A 245 6.85 -23.51 -27.88
N GLY A 246 5.56 -23.75 -28.13
CA GLY A 246 4.68 -22.84 -28.86
C GLY A 246 4.02 -21.76 -28.00
N THR A 247 4.23 -21.77 -26.68
CA THR A 247 3.70 -20.78 -25.74
C THR A 247 4.86 -19.96 -25.21
N ARG A 248 4.72 -18.64 -25.15
CA ARG A 248 5.65 -17.74 -24.46
C ARG A 248 5.25 -17.59 -23.00
N ILE A 249 6.06 -18.17 -22.11
CA ILE A 249 5.86 -18.13 -20.65
C ILE A 249 6.91 -17.19 -20.05
N ILE A 250 6.45 -16.12 -19.42
CA ILE A 250 7.29 -15.01 -18.96
C ILE A 250 7.25 -14.94 -17.44
N TYR A 251 8.42 -14.97 -16.80
CA TYR A 251 8.52 -14.66 -15.38
C TYR A 251 8.47 -13.14 -15.14
N GLY A 252 7.55 -12.68 -14.28
CA GLY A 252 7.49 -11.27 -13.84
C GLY A 252 8.29 -11.03 -12.56
N ASP A 253 9.37 -10.25 -12.63
CA ASP A 253 10.22 -9.94 -11.46
C ASP A 253 9.65 -8.80 -10.59
N PHE A 254 8.46 -9.04 -10.05
CA PHE A 254 7.77 -8.08 -9.19
C PHE A 254 8.50 -7.88 -7.86
N TYR A 255 9.27 -8.88 -7.42
CA TYR A 255 10.09 -8.79 -6.23
C TYR A 255 11.11 -7.65 -6.33
N ASN A 256 11.90 -7.63 -7.40
CA ASN A 256 12.91 -6.61 -7.57
C ASN A 256 12.31 -5.25 -7.91
N ALA A 257 11.20 -5.22 -8.66
CA ALA A 257 10.46 -3.98 -8.91
C ALA A 257 9.97 -3.34 -7.59
N ALA A 258 9.32 -4.12 -6.72
CA ALA A 258 8.86 -3.65 -5.41
C ALA A 258 10.01 -3.26 -4.48
N LYS A 259 11.14 -3.99 -4.53
CA LYS A 259 12.33 -3.70 -3.73
C LYS A 259 12.92 -2.32 -4.07
N GLN A 260 12.80 -1.83 -5.30
CA GLN A 260 13.35 -0.51 -5.66
C GLN A 260 12.71 0.64 -4.87
N PHE A 261 11.41 0.55 -4.55
CA PHE A 261 10.74 1.54 -3.70
C PHE A 261 11.35 1.64 -2.30
N VAL A 262 11.87 0.53 -1.78
CA VAL A 262 12.49 0.45 -0.45
C VAL A 262 13.96 0.87 -0.48
N VAL A 263 14.68 0.51 -1.55
CA VAL A 263 16.12 0.78 -1.68
C VAL A 263 16.38 2.23 -2.11
N ASN A 264 15.53 2.79 -2.97
CA ASN A 264 15.72 4.12 -3.55
C ASN A 264 14.49 5.03 -3.34
N PRO A 265 13.98 5.20 -2.10
CA PRO A 265 12.78 6.00 -1.86
C PRO A 265 12.94 7.47 -2.30
N LYS A 266 14.19 7.96 -2.31
CA LYS A 266 14.55 9.31 -2.75
C LYS A 266 14.20 9.57 -4.21
N ASN A 267 14.42 8.61 -5.12
CA ASN A 267 14.11 8.76 -6.55
C ASN A 267 12.61 8.99 -6.79
N TYR A 268 11.77 8.42 -5.92
CA TYR A 268 10.32 8.60 -5.97
C TYR A 268 9.90 9.91 -5.28
N ALA A 269 10.51 10.27 -4.14
CA ALA A 269 10.24 11.55 -3.47
C ALA A 269 10.67 12.76 -4.32
N GLU A 270 11.80 12.66 -5.03
CA GLU A 270 12.30 13.68 -5.96
C GLU A 270 11.38 13.85 -7.17
N ALA A 271 10.73 12.77 -7.65
CA ALA A 271 9.72 12.85 -8.70
C ALA A 271 8.50 13.71 -8.30
N PHE A 272 8.25 13.87 -6.99
CA PHE A 272 7.22 14.75 -6.44
C PHE A 272 7.75 16.13 -5.99
N GLY A 273 9.04 16.42 -6.18
CA GLY A 273 9.65 17.71 -5.83
C GLY A 273 9.72 18.02 -4.33
N LEU A 274 9.57 17.01 -3.45
CA LEU A 274 9.57 17.20 -2.00
C LEU A 274 10.93 16.80 -1.38
N PRO A 275 11.55 17.68 -0.55
CA PRO A 275 12.71 17.27 0.24
C PRO A 275 12.26 16.24 1.28
N LEU A 276 12.97 15.10 1.37
CA LEU A 276 12.71 14.06 2.37
C LEU A 276 13.68 14.26 3.55
N PRO A 277 13.25 14.88 4.67
CA PRO A 277 14.14 15.12 5.79
C PRO A 277 14.59 13.80 6.44
N PRO A 278 15.89 13.64 6.78
CA PRO A 278 16.40 12.44 7.43
C PRO A 278 15.82 12.29 8.86
N PRO A 279 15.78 11.06 9.41
CA PRO A 279 15.37 10.83 10.81
C PRO A 279 16.29 11.58 11.79
N SER A 280 15.72 12.32 12.73
CA SER A 280 16.45 13.22 13.62
C SER A 280 17.39 12.54 14.61
N LEU A 281 17.24 11.23 14.81
CA LEU A 281 18.08 10.43 15.72
C LEU A 281 19.20 9.68 15.00
N LYS A 282 19.40 9.93 13.70
CA LYS A 282 20.48 9.32 12.94
C LYS A 282 21.79 10.07 13.17
N ASP A 283 22.80 9.38 13.68
CA ASP A 283 24.13 9.94 13.90
C ASP A 283 24.84 10.27 12.57
N GLY A 284 25.59 11.37 12.56
CA GLY A 284 26.45 11.76 11.43
C GLY A 284 25.73 12.36 10.22
N GLU A 285 24.44 12.68 10.32
CA GLU A 285 23.68 13.36 9.27
C GLU A 285 23.82 14.88 9.31
N ASP A 286 23.70 15.51 8.14
CA ASP A 286 23.56 16.96 8.01
C ASP A 286 22.09 17.36 8.03
N PHE A 287 21.69 18.04 9.10
CA PHE A 287 20.30 18.48 9.33
C PHE A 287 20.03 19.93 8.87
N GLN A 288 20.99 20.61 8.22
CA GLN A 288 20.81 21.99 7.73
C GLN A 288 19.65 22.17 6.73
N LYS A 289 19.15 21.08 6.14
CA LYS A 289 17.99 21.08 5.23
C LYS A 289 16.73 20.45 5.84
N GLY A 290 16.72 20.29 7.17
CA GLY A 290 15.60 19.76 7.93
C GLY A 290 15.85 18.37 8.52
N ALA A 291 15.02 17.99 9.47
CA ALA A 291 15.05 16.71 10.16
C ALA A 291 13.62 16.25 10.46
N ASN A 292 13.40 14.93 10.48
CA ASN A 292 12.13 14.32 10.83
C ASN A 292 12.18 13.77 12.26
N PHE A 293 11.41 14.37 13.16
CA PHE A 293 11.32 13.98 14.56
C PHE A 293 10.20 12.97 14.85
N ALA A 294 9.38 12.62 13.85
CA ALA A 294 8.22 11.77 14.03
C ALA A 294 8.61 10.34 14.41
N THR A 295 7.84 9.76 15.33
CA THR A 295 7.95 8.36 15.75
C THR A 295 6.66 7.61 15.46
N THR A 296 6.79 6.35 15.02
CA THR A 296 5.63 5.46 14.89
C THR A 296 4.92 5.32 16.24
N GLY A 297 3.63 5.64 16.26
CA GLY A 297 2.81 5.54 17.46
C GLY A 297 2.91 6.73 18.40
N GLY A 298 3.61 7.81 18.03
CA GLY A 298 3.70 9.03 18.83
C GLY A 298 2.32 9.62 19.14
N THR A 299 2.06 9.88 20.42
CA THR A 299 0.82 10.48 20.93
C THR A 299 1.01 11.96 21.22
N VAL A 300 -0.10 12.70 21.32
CA VAL A 300 -0.10 14.04 21.90
C VAL A 300 0.10 13.94 23.42
N LEU A 301 -0.67 13.05 24.04
CA LEU A 301 -0.76 12.92 25.48
C LEU A 301 0.42 12.11 26.04
N ASP A 302 0.75 12.37 27.32
CA ASP A 302 1.81 11.67 28.03
C ASP A 302 1.46 10.20 28.31
N TYR A 303 2.47 9.33 28.34
CA TYR A 303 2.25 7.90 28.64
C TYR A 303 1.51 7.68 29.97
N SER A 304 1.78 8.52 30.97
CA SER A 304 1.09 8.52 32.27
C SER A 304 -0.42 8.71 32.14
N PHE A 305 -0.88 9.56 31.21
CA PHE A 305 -2.31 9.78 30.96
C PHE A 305 -3.03 8.47 30.60
N PHE A 306 -2.39 7.65 29.75
CA PHE A 306 -2.91 6.34 29.34
C PHE A 306 -2.74 5.29 30.43
N GLN A 307 -1.65 5.36 31.21
CA GLN A 307 -1.39 4.49 32.36
C GLN A 307 -2.49 4.58 33.41
N GLU A 308 -2.84 5.79 33.83
CA GLU A 308 -3.91 6.06 34.79
C GLU A 308 -5.29 5.54 34.34
N ARG A 309 -5.47 5.33 33.03
CA ARG A 309 -6.73 4.88 32.41
C ARG A 309 -6.73 3.41 31.99
N GLY A 310 -5.64 2.69 32.27
CA GLY A 310 -5.49 1.28 31.90
C GLY A 310 -5.39 1.03 30.39
N LEU A 311 -4.90 2.02 29.62
CA LEU A 311 -4.85 1.98 28.16
C LEU A 311 -3.45 1.62 27.58
N THR A 312 -2.48 1.29 28.44
CA THR A 312 -1.07 1.11 28.05
C THR A 312 -0.82 0.01 27.02
N LYS A 313 -1.67 -1.04 26.99
CA LYS A 313 -1.56 -2.13 26.01
C LYS A 313 -1.70 -1.67 24.56
N SER A 314 -2.34 -0.52 24.35
CA SER A 314 -2.59 0.06 23.03
C SER A 314 -1.62 1.20 22.69
N ILE A 315 -0.60 1.43 23.53
CA ILE A 315 0.45 2.44 23.31
C ILE A 315 1.73 1.76 22.84
N PHE A 316 2.23 2.22 21.69
CA PHE A 316 3.38 1.59 21.01
C PHE A 316 4.74 2.18 21.40
N THR A 317 4.76 3.42 21.92
CA THR A 317 5.99 4.12 22.31
C THR A 317 5.72 5.16 23.40
N THR A 318 6.75 5.49 24.17
CA THR A 318 6.78 6.66 25.08
C THR A 318 7.29 7.92 24.40
N ASP A 319 7.73 7.83 23.14
CA ASP A 319 8.28 8.94 22.35
C ASP A 319 7.17 9.82 21.78
N ASN A 320 6.40 10.43 22.68
CA ASN A 320 5.28 11.31 22.36
C ASN A 320 5.73 12.68 21.84
N MET A 321 4.76 13.54 21.52
CA MET A 321 4.97 14.91 21.03
C MET A 321 5.96 15.73 21.89
N LYS A 322 5.89 15.60 23.22
CA LYS A 322 6.78 16.33 24.14
C LYS A 322 8.23 15.85 24.02
N THR A 323 8.42 14.55 23.86
CA THR A 323 9.75 13.95 23.60
C THR A 323 10.31 14.43 22.27
N GLN A 324 9.49 14.42 21.20
CA GLN A 324 9.91 14.89 19.88
C GLN A 324 10.31 16.37 19.87
N LEU A 325 9.55 17.25 20.54
CA LEU A 325 9.91 18.66 20.74
C LEU A 325 11.23 18.82 21.52
N SER A 326 11.46 17.97 22.52
CA SER A 326 12.71 18.00 23.30
C SER A 326 13.93 17.56 22.47
N TRP A 327 13.75 16.67 21.50
CA TRP A 327 14.80 16.34 20.53
C TRP A 327 15.10 17.50 19.59
N PHE A 328 14.07 18.19 19.10
CA PHE A 328 14.25 19.41 18.31
C PHE A 328 15.06 20.46 19.09
N GLU A 329 14.67 20.73 20.34
CA GLU A 329 15.37 21.68 21.21
C GLU A 329 16.85 21.32 21.40
N LYS A 330 17.16 20.03 21.57
CA LYS A 330 18.55 19.52 21.65
C LYS A 330 19.31 19.63 20.34
N MET A 331 18.62 19.55 19.20
CA MET A 331 19.24 19.65 17.87
C MET A 331 19.54 21.09 17.47
N LYS A 332 18.83 22.09 18.00
CA LYS A 332 18.98 23.52 17.65
C LYS A 332 20.45 23.98 17.53
N PRO A 333 21.36 23.68 18.48
CA PRO A 333 22.75 24.12 18.37
C PRO A 333 23.48 23.61 17.13
N SER A 334 23.11 22.43 16.60
CA SER A 334 23.69 21.87 15.38
C SER A 334 23.14 22.48 14.09
N LEU A 335 21.95 23.10 14.15
CA LEU A 335 21.30 23.71 12.99
C LEU A 335 21.80 25.13 12.74
N CYS A 336 22.08 25.87 13.81
CA CYS A 336 22.27 27.32 13.76
C CYS A 336 23.30 27.86 14.75
N GLY A 337 24.12 26.99 15.35
CA GLY A 337 25.14 27.37 16.33
C GLY A 337 24.58 27.70 17.71
N THR A 338 25.40 28.27 18.58
CA THR A 338 25.03 28.66 19.95
C THR A 338 24.65 30.13 20.09
N THR A 339 24.85 30.93 19.05
CA THR A 339 24.46 32.34 19.01
C THR A 339 22.94 32.45 18.91
N GLN A 340 22.31 33.11 19.88
CA GLN A 340 20.86 33.24 19.95
C GLN A 340 20.25 33.88 18.68
N GLY A 341 20.91 34.88 18.10
CA GLY A 341 20.45 35.57 16.89
C GLY A 341 20.43 34.68 15.64
N ASP A 342 21.50 33.92 15.41
CA ASP A 342 21.62 33.03 14.25
C ASP A 342 20.57 31.91 14.30
N CYS A 343 20.28 31.39 15.50
CA CYS A 343 19.22 30.41 15.67
C CYS A 343 17.81 30.97 15.50
N GLN A 344 17.57 32.20 15.92
CA GLN A 344 16.27 32.83 15.71
C GLN A 344 16.00 33.09 14.22
N ASP A 345 17.00 33.52 13.46
CA ASP A 345 16.89 33.73 12.01
C ASP A 345 16.66 32.41 11.25
N TYR A 346 17.46 31.38 11.52
CA TYR A 346 17.32 30.07 10.88
C TYR A 346 15.95 29.43 11.15
N ILE A 347 15.54 29.37 12.42
CA ILE A 347 14.25 28.79 12.82
C ILE A 347 13.09 29.63 12.26
N GLY A 348 13.21 30.96 12.28
CA GLY A 348 12.19 31.86 11.74
C GLY A 348 11.99 31.71 10.23
N LYS A 349 13.01 31.29 9.48
CA LYS A 349 12.95 30.99 8.03
C LYS A 349 12.53 29.55 7.72
N SER A 350 12.36 28.71 8.74
CA SER A 350 12.03 27.30 8.57
C SER A 350 10.52 27.06 8.55
N LEU A 351 10.07 26.12 7.72
CA LEU A 351 8.70 25.61 7.73
C LEU A 351 8.60 24.41 8.68
N PHE A 352 7.69 24.48 9.64
CA PHE A 352 7.39 23.37 10.52
C PHE A 352 6.08 22.69 10.13
N VAL A 353 6.13 21.40 9.86
CA VAL A 353 4.92 20.55 9.76
C VAL A 353 4.78 19.82 11.09
N PHE A 354 3.88 20.29 11.94
CA PHE A 354 3.72 19.82 13.32
C PHE A 354 2.60 18.77 13.40
N GLY A 355 2.92 17.52 13.03
CA GLY A 355 1.99 16.40 13.02
C GLY A 355 2.23 15.44 11.84
N GLU A 356 1.33 14.50 11.56
CA GLU A 356 -0.03 14.34 12.13
C GLU A 356 -0.03 13.65 13.51
N PHE A 357 -0.57 14.34 14.52
CA PHE A 357 -0.76 13.80 15.86
C PHE A 357 -2.26 13.60 16.17
N GLY A 358 -2.58 12.84 17.22
CA GLY A 358 -3.95 12.63 17.71
C GLY A 358 -4.56 11.30 17.27
N GLY A 359 -4.24 10.80 16.07
CA GLY A 359 -4.71 9.49 15.60
C GLY A 359 -4.34 8.34 16.55
N ASN A 360 -3.10 8.34 17.05
CA ASN A 360 -2.62 7.34 18.01
C ASN A 360 -3.29 7.47 19.39
N ASP A 361 -3.59 8.69 19.83
CA ASP A 361 -4.35 8.95 21.06
C ASP A 361 -5.75 8.33 20.98
N TYR A 362 -6.45 8.49 19.85
CA TYR A 362 -7.74 7.85 19.63
C TYR A 362 -7.64 6.33 19.53
N ASN A 363 -6.61 5.81 18.88
CA ASN A 363 -6.34 4.38 18.77
C ASN A 363 -6.16 3.72 20.14
N ALA A 364 -5.55 4.41 21.10
CA ALA A 364 -5.40 3.90 22.45
C ALA A 364 -6.76 3.54 23.08
N PHE A 365 -7.78 4.38 22.91
CA PHE A 365 -9.13 4.11 23.40
C PHE A 365 -9.84 3.06 22.54
N LEU A 366 -9.79 3.22 21.22
CA LEU A 366 -10.54 2.37 20.28
C LEU A 366 -10.06 0.92 20.29
N PHE A 367 -8.75 0.68 20.29
CA PHE A 367 -8.18 -0.67 20.34
C PHE A 367 -8.30 -1.31 21.73
N SER A 368 -8.52 -0.51 22.77
CA SER A 368 -8.85 -0.98 24.12
C SER A 368 -10.36 -1.22 24.32
N GLY A 369 -11.17 -1.16 23.26
CA GLY A 369 -12.61 -1.44 23.31
C GLY A 369 -13.44 -0.39 24.05
N LYS A 370 -12.93 0.83 24.21
CA LYS A 370 -13.66 1.92 24.88
C LYS A 370 -14.83 2.42 24.03
N SER A 371 -15.84 2.99 24.69
CA SER A 371 -17.03 3.51 24.00
C SER A 371 -16.70 4.75 23.18
N MET A 372 -17.49 5.01 22.13
CA MET A 372 -17.32 6.23 21.32
C MET A 372 -17.54 7.50 22.12
N ASP A 373 -18.35 7.46 23.18
CA ASP A 373 -18.54 8.60 24.10
C ASP A 373 -17.27 8.87 24.91
N GLU A 374 -16.59 7.84 25.38
CA GLU A 374 -15.30 7.97 26.09
C GLU A 374 -14.22 8.52 25.14
N VAL A 375 -14.16 8.02 23.91
CA VAL A 375 -13.26 8.52 22.85
C VAL A 375 -13.52 10.01 22.59
N ARG A 376 -14.80 10.39 22.41
CA ARG A 376 -15.19 11.78 22.13
C ARG A 376 -14.89 12.69 23.32
N LYS A 377 -15.14 12.25 24.56
CA LYS A 377 -14.91 13.03 25.79
C LYS A 377 -13.44 13.43 25.97
N ASN A 378 -12.50 12.65 25.44
CA ASN A 378 -11.06 12.94 25.52
C ASN A 378 -10.54 13.80 24.36
N THR A 379 -11.37 14.13 23.37
CA THR A 379 -10.96 14.97 22.23
C THR A 379 -10.44 16.36 22.64
N PRO A 380 -11.05 17.08 23.61
CA PRO A 380 -10.51 18.35 24.08
C PRO A 380 -9.08 18.23 24.64
N ASN A 381 -8.80 17.21 25.47
CA ASN A 381 -7.46 17.00 26.04
C ASN A 381 -6.39 16.84 24.95
N ILE A 382 -6.72 16.10 23.87
CA ILE A 382 -5.81 15.87 22.75
C ILE A 382 -5.59 17.18 21.96
N VAL A 383 -6.65 17.95 21.71
CA VAL A 383 -6.54 19.21 20.96
C VAL A 383 -5.82 20.29 21.77
N ASP A 384 -6.07 20.37 23.08
CA ASP A 384 -5.38 21.31 23.99
C ASP A 384 -3.89 20.96 24.11
N GLY A 385 -3.55 19.67 24.16
CA GLY A 385 -2.16 19.21 24.11
C GLY A 385 -1.48 19.64 22.81
N LEU A 386 -2.14 19.46 21.66
CA LEU A 386 -1.61 19.92 20.36
C LEU A 386 -1.37 21.42 20.32
N ALA A 387 -2.33 22.21 20.81
CA ALA A 387 -2.20 23.66 20.89
C ALA A 387 -1.01 24.07 21.76
N ALA A 388 -0.80 23.42 22.91
CA ALA A 388 0.36 23.65 23.76
C ALA A 388 1.69 23.25 23.08
N GLY A 389 1.69 22.19 22.27
CA GLY A 389 2.84 21.79 21.46
C GLY A 389 3.22 22.85 20.41
N VAL A 390 2.22 23.38 19.70
CA VAL A 390 2.40 24.48 18.72
C VAL A 390 2.93 25.73 19.41
N GLU A 391 2.36 26.09 20.56
CA GLU A 391 2.81 27.23 21.35
C GLU A 391 4.27 27.09 21.82
N ARG A 392 4.67 25.89 22.25
CA ARG A 392 6.06 25.59 22.60
C ARG A 392 7.00 25.70 21.40
N LEU A 393 6.54 25.34 20.21
CA LEU A 393 7.32 25.47 18.97
C LEU A 393 7.50 26.95 18.57
N ILE A 394 6.44 27.75 18.68
CA ILE A 394 6.49 29.22 18.49
C ILE A 394 7.44 29.87 19.50
N SER A 395 7.36 29.45 20.76
CA SER A 395 8.28 29.92 21.82
C SER A 395 9.75 29.58 21.54
N ASN A 396 10.00 28.58 20.68
CA ASN A 396 11.33 28.21 20.20
C ASN A 396 11.81 28.99 18.97
N GLY A 397 11.01 29.93 18.45
CA GLY A 397 11.33 30.82 17.32
C GLY A 397 10.61 30.49 16.02
N ALA A 398 9.73 29.48 15.99
CA ALA A 398 9.04 29.11 14.76
C ALA A 398 8.02 30.17 14.35
N LEU A 399 8.12 30.64 13.10
CA LEU A 399 7.19 31.61 12.52
C LEU A 399 6.17 30.96 11.59
N ASP A 400 6.56 29.94 10.82
CA ASP A 400 5.70 29.26 9.85
C ASP A 400 5.39 27.84 10.31
N VAL A 401 4.15 27.60 10.76
CA VAL A 401 3.73 26.31 11.33
C VAL A 401 2.48 25.80 10.63
N VAL A 402 2.58 24.64 9.98
CA VAL A 402 1.45 23.87 9.46
C VAL A 402 1.08 22.81 10.50
N VAL A 403 -0.19 22.79 10.89
CA VAL A 403 -0.73 21.84 11.87
C VAL A 403 -1.81 21.01 11.19
N PRO A 404 -1.51 19.77 10.77
CA PRO A 404 -2.49 18.89 10.14
C PRO A 404 -3.60 18.50 11.12
N GLY A 405 -4.84 18.48 10.64
CA GLY A 405 -5.93 17.76 11.31
C GLY A 405 -5.83 16.25 11.09
N ILE A 406 -6.62 15.48 11.83
CA ILE A 406 -6.64 14.03 11.67
C ILE A 406 -7.42 13.57 10.44
N LEU A 407 -6.98 12.45 9.86
CA LEU A 407 -7.55 11.82 8.66
C LEU A 407 -8.99 11.31 8.87
N PRO A 408 -9.76 11.01 7.79
CA PRO A 408 -11.08 10.41 7.90
C PRO A 408 -10.97 8.93 8.29
N ILE A 409 -10.64 8.66 9.55
CA ILE A 409 -10.32 7.32 10.08
C ILE A 409 -11.43 6.28 9.85
N GLY A 410 -12.69 6.69 9.72
CA GLY A 410 -13.79 5.78 9.38
C GLY A 410 -13.73 5.23 7.95
N CYS A 411 -12.89 5.82 7.09
CA CYS A 411 -12.65 5.34 5.72
C CYS A 411 -11.40 4.43 5.63
N PHE A 412 -10.68 4.21 6.72
CA PHE A 412 -9.42 3.48 6.68
C PHE A 412 -9.68 1.97 6.69
N PRO A 413 -9.04 1.19 5.81
CA PRO A 413 -9.25 -0.27 5.73
C PRO A 413 -9.14 -0.98 7.08
N LEU A 414 -8.18 -0.59 7.93
CA LEU A 414 -8.01 -1.13 9.27
C LEU A 414 -9.26 -0.98 10.14
N TYR A 415 -9.86 0.21 10.20
CA TYR A 415 -11.04 0.45 11.04
C TYR A 415 -12.27 -0.26 10.50
N LEU A 416 -12.38 -0.40 9.19
CA LEU A 416 -13.50 -1.07 8.56
C LEU A 416 -13.45 -2.57 8.76
N GLN A 417 -12.24 -3.14 8.80
CA GLN A 417 -12.01 -4.52 9.14
C GLN A 417 -12.30 -4.78 10.62
N LEU A 418 -11.73 -3.98 11.53
CA LEU A 418 -11.87 -4.19 12.97
C LEU A 418 -13.27 -3.87 13.50
N TYR A 419 -13.95 -2.92 12.88
CA TYR A 419 -15.23 -2.39 13.37
C TYR A 419 -16.36 -2.53 12.35
N LYS A 420 -16.28 -3.57 11.53
CA LYS A 420 -17.35 -3.95 10.59
C LYS A 420 -18.69 -3.99 11.30
N SER A 421 -19.70 -3.39 10.69
CA SER A 421 -21.09 -3.46 11.11
C SER A 421 -21.92 -4.15 10.04
N SER A 422 -22.88 -4.97 10.48
CA SER A 422 -23.91 -5.53 9.60
C SER A 422 -24.98 -4.50 9.24
N ASN A 423 -25.08 -3.40 9.98
CA ASN A 423 -26.01 -2.33 9.69
C ASN A 423 -25.44 -1.37 8.62
N LYS A 424 -26.08 -1.34 7.45
CA LYS A 424 -25.69 -0.43 6.35
C LYS A 424 -25.78 1.04 6.77
N ASP A 425 -26.65 1.38 7.71
CA ASP A 425 -26.80 2.75 8.21
C ASP A 425 -25.63 3.21 9.08
N ASP A 426 -24.68 2.34 9.44
CA ASP A 426 -23.45 2.79 10.11
C ASP A 426 -22.45 3.41 9.13
N TYR A 427 -22.67 3.21 7.83
CA TYR A 427 -21.81 3.67 6.74
C TYR A 427 -22.40 4.92 6.09
N ASN A 428 -21.53 5.75 5.53
CA ASN A 428 -21.95 6.81 4.61
C ASN A 428 -22.06 6.24 3.18
N GLN A 429 -22.54 7.06 2.24
CA GLN A 429 -22.63 6.67 0.84
C GLN A 429 -21.29 6.23 0.22
N PHE A 430 -20.16 6.58 0.85
CA PHE A 430 -18.79 6.23 0.42
C PHE A 430 -18.23 4.96 1.07
N GLY A 431 -19.01 4.26 1.90
CA GLY A 431 -18.53 3.04 2.56
C GLY A 431 -17.69 3.29 3.81
N CYS A 432 -17.63 4.53 4.30
CA CYS A 432 -16.91 4.86 5.52
C CYS A 432 -17.82 4.80 6.76
N LEU A 433 -17.30 4.32 7.88
CA LEU A 433 -18.01 4.29 9.16
C LEU A 433 -18.24 5.72 9.70
N LYS A 434 -19.51 6.13 9.82
CA LYS A 434 -19.90 7.49 10.22
C LYS A 434 -19.41 7.85 11.62
N ARG A 435 -19.49 6.93 12.58
CA ARG A 435 -19.15 7.21 13.99
C ARG A 435 -17.67 7.59 14.20
N TYR A 436 -16.76 6.95 13.47
CA TYR A 436 -15.32 7.27 13.55
C TYR A 436 -14.99 8.57 12.82
N ASN A 437 -15.60 8.80 11.65
CA ASN A 437 -15.47 10.09 10.94
C ASN A 437 -16.05 11.27 11.72
N LYS A 438 -17.05 11.05 12.59
CA LYS A 438 -17.59 12.07 13.50
C LYS A 438 -16.57 12.49 14.56
N VAL A 439 -15.78 11.56 15.09
CA VAL A 439 -14.67 11.89 16.01
C VAL A 439 -13.61 12.71 15.29
N ALA A 440 -13.19 12.28 14.09
CA ALA A 440 -12.22 13.04 13.30
C ALA A 440 -12.70 14.46 12.95
N SER A 441 -13.96 14.58 12.53
CA SER A 441 -14.56 15.89 12.23
C SER A 441 -14.63 16.78 13.48
N TYR A 442 -14.98 16.21 14.64
CA TYR A 442 -15.04 16.95 15.90
C TYR A 442 -13.66 17.42 16.37
N HIS A 443 -12.64 16.56 16.30
CA HIS A 443 -11.24 16.94 16.55
C HIS A 443 -10.83 18.12 15.66
N ASN A 444 -11.05 17.99 14.35
CA ASN A 444 -10.62 18.99 13.38
C ASN A 444 -11.33 20.34 13.55
N GLN A 445 -12.60 20.32 13.98
CA GLN A 445 -13.33 21.55 14.34
C GLN A 445 -12.72 22.23 15.56
N LEU A 446 -12.46 21.50 16.64
CA LEU A 446 -11.82 22.06 17.83
C LEU A 446 -10.41 22.57 17.53
N LEU A 447 -9.64 21.82 16.73
CA LEU A 447 -8.30 22.21 16.35
C LEU A 447 -8.30 23.53 15.57
N LYS A 448 -9.22 23.71 14.60
CA LYS A 448 -9.36 24.99 13.88
C LYS A 448 -9.61 26.16 14.82
N ILE A 449 -10.48 25.99 15.81
CA ILE A 449 -10.78 27.02 16.83
C ILE A 449 -9.50 27.32 17.63
N LYS A 450 -8.79 26.31 18.14
CA LYS A 450 -7.55 26.51 18.90
C LYS A 450 -6.42 27.16 18.10
N LEU A 451 -6.27 26.81 16.83
CA LEU A 451 -5.28 27.45 15.97
C LEU A 451 -5.62 28.92 15.70
N GLN A 452 -6.91 29.28 15.59
CA GLN A 452 -7.34 30.68 15.49
C GLN A 452 -7.03 31.47 16.78
N GLU A 453 -7.28 30.88 17.95
CA GLU A 453 -6.91 31.47 19.25
C GLU A 453 -5.39 31.72 19.33
N LEU A 454 -4.58 30.73 18.93
CA LEU A 454 -3.12 30.87 18.89
C LEU A 454 -2.68 31.93 17.87
N GLN A 455 -3.30 32.00 16.70
CA GLN A 455 -2.98 32.99 15.68
C GLN A 455 -3.25 34.42 16.16
N GLN A 456 -4.31 34.64 16.94
CA GLN A 456 -4.59 35.92 17.58
C GLN A 456 -3.57 36.26 18.67
N LYS A 457 -3.13 35.26 19.44
CA LYS A 457 -2.11 35.41 20.49
C LYS A 457 -0.72 35.71 19.92
N TYR A 458 -0.40 35.18 18.74
CA TYR A 458 0.90 35.31 18.09
C TYR A 458 0.78 35.92 16.69
N PRO A 459 0.51 37.24 16.57
CA PRO A 459 0.25 37.89 15.28
C PRO A 459 1.46 37.91 14.33
N GLY A 460 2.67 37.68 14.85
CA GLY A 460 3.90 37.59 14.06
C GLY A 460 4.17 36.21 13.44
N THR A 461 3.32 35.21 13.70
CA THR A 461 3.46 33.87 13.15
C THR A 461 2.39 33.60 12.10
N ARG A 462 2.64 32.64 11.20
CA ARG A 462 1.67 32.09 10.25
C ARG A 462 1.34 30.65 10.66
N ILE A 463 0.21 30.50 11.35
CA ILE A 463 -0.31 29.20 11.80
C ILE A 463 -1.34 28.72 10.78
N ILE A 464 -1.03 27.64 10.07
CA ILE A 464 -1.83 27.10 8.98
C ILE A 464 -2.45 25.78 9.40
N TYR A 465 -3.78 25.68 9.33
CA TYR A 465 -4.46 24.40 9.44
C TYR A 465 -4.24 23.57 8.16
N GLY A 466 -3.66 22.38 8.30
CA GLY A 466 -3.54 21.40 7.22
C GLY A 466 -4.80 20.54 7.13
N ASP A 467 -5.60 20.73 6.07
CA ASP A 467 -6.84 19.97 5.86
C ASP A 467 -6.58 18.57 5.27
N PHE A 468 -5.84 17.76 6.01
CA PHE A 468 -5.52 16.38 5.64
C PHE A 468 -6.78 15.53 5.55
N TYR A 469 -7.80 15.85 6.35
CA TYR A 469 -9.08 15.17 6.31
C TYR A 469 -9.72 15.25 4.91
N ASN A 470 -9.89 16.45 4.38
CA ASN A 470 -10.53 16.63 3.09
C ASN A 470 -9.62 16.21 1.94
N ALA A 471 -8.30 16.40 2.05
CA ALA A 471 -7.33 15.88 1.08
C ALA A 471 -7.44 14.35 0.98
N ALA A 472 -7.39 13.63 2.11
CA ALA A 472 -7.48 12.18 2.12
C ALA A 472 -8.88 11.66 1.74
N LYS A 473 -9.92 12.40 2.08
CA LYS A 473 -11.30 12.09 1.64
C LYS A 473 -11.42 12.10 0.11
N GLN A 474 -10.61 12.87 -0.61
CA GLN A 474 -10.64 12.86 -2.08
C GLN A 474 -10.29 11.49 -2.66
N PHE A 475 -9.36 10.74 -2.03
CA PHE A 475 -9.03 9.38 -2.44
C PHE A 475 -10.21 8.40 -2.34
N VAL A 476 -11.24 8.73 -1.55
CA VAL A 476 -12.42 7.88 -1.36
C VAL A 476 -13.61 8.39 -2.16
N VAL A 477 -13.74 9.70 -2.32
CA VAL A 477 -14.86 10.35 -3.02
C VAL A 477 -14.63 10.42 -4.53
N ASN A 478 -13.41 10.73 -4.94
CA ASN A 478 -13.01 10.94 -6.34
C ASN A 478 -11.88 10.00 -6.73
N PRO A 479 -12.03 8.70 -6.48
CA PRO A 479 -10.86 7.84 -6.51
C PRO A 479 -10.29 7.74 -7.94
N LYS A 480 -11.13 7.88 -8.99
CA LYS A 480 -10.71 7.99 -10.40
C LYS A 480 -9.66 9.09 -10.68
N ASN A 481 -9.60 10.16 -9.90
CA ASN A 481 -8.69 11.29 -10.15
C ASN A 481 -7.30 11.10 -9.53
N TYR A 482 -7.13 10.14 -8.63
CA TYR A 482 -5.88 9.95 -7.87
C TYR A 482 -5.18 8.64 -8.19
N GLY A 483 -5.71 7.93 -9.18
CA GLY A 483 -5.21 6.65 -9.59
C GLY A 483 -4.07 6.67 -10.61
N GLU A 484 -3.90 7.74 -11.41
CA GLU A 484 -3.06 7.67 -12.61
C GLU A 484 -1.57 7.38 -12.32
N PHE A 485 -1.18 6.11 -12.42
CA PHE A 485 0.23 5.71 -12.57
C PHE A 485 0.57 5.65 -14.06
N PHE A 486 1.43 6.55 -14.54
CA PHE A 486 2.00 6.47 -15.88
C PHE A 486 2.98 5.27 -15.94
N LEU A 487 2.54 4.18 -16.58
CA LEU A 487 3.30 2.95 -16.82
C LEU A 487 4.47 3.09 -17.82
N HIS A 488 5.17 4.23 -17.88
CA HIS A 488 6.23 4.40 -18.88
C HIS A 488 7.56 3.70 -18.55
N ASN A 489 7.80 3.25 -17.30
CA ASN A 489 9.15 2.79 -16.89
C ASN A 489 9.24 1.48 -16.08
N LEU A 490 8.17 0.67 -15.96
CA LEU A 490 8.17 -0.52 -15.07
C LEU A 490 8.38 -1.87 -15.76
N LEU A 491 8.54 -1.92 -17.08
CA LEU A 491 8.76 -3.18 -17.81
C LEU A 491 10.25 -3.40 -18.13
N VAL A 492 11.01 -3.87 -17.14
CA VAL A 492 12.24 -4.63 -17.43
C VAL A 492 11.82 -6.09 -17.60
N MET A 493 11.34 -6.43 -18.79
CA MET A 493 11.04 -7.80 -19.18
C MET A 493 12.32 -8.44 -19.73
N SER A 494 12.83 -9.48 -19.07
CA SER A 494 13.79 -10.41 -19.68
C SER A 494 13.05 -11.67 -20.09
N SER A 495 13.15 -12.05 -21.37
CA SER A 495 12.81 -13.41 -21.80
C SER A 495 13.66 -14.39 -21.00
N VAL A 496 13.03 -15.42 -20.45
CA VAL A 496 13.70 -16.48 -19.67
C VAL A 496 14.57 -17.33 -20.57
#